data_AF-A0A816GK10-F1
#
_entry.id   AF-A0A816GK10-F1
#
_cell.length_a   1.000
_cell.length_b   1.000
_cell.length_c   1.000
_cell.angle_alpha   90.00
_cell.angle_beta   90.00
_cell.angle_gamma   90.00
#
_symmetry.space_group_name_H-M   'P 1'
#
loop_
_entity.id
_entity.type
_entity.pdbx_description
1 polymer ?
#
loop_
_entity_poly.entity_id
_entity_poly.type
_entity_poly.pdbx_seq_one_letter_code
_entity_poly.pdbx_strand_id
1 'polypeptide(L)'
;MVSLLIKNDDTRDEVMSCISKIYHHRILYILKFLDHGFDEIYWMDSNTIVYRDLTNYLREFRWSNKLFYFILDHIMYDSSFVTKWKQQHPDTFIPQACFMGFKSSCMRTFFGLWKNAWKMWIEPKPFTMYQDPNPDFSGSSFCTEQYAL
;
A
#
# COMPACT_ATOMS: atom_id res chain seq x y z
N MET A 1 9.91 7.11 -6.82
CA MET A 1 8.67 6.31 -6.90
C MET A 1 8.56 5.77 -8.32
N VAL A 2 8.39 4.46 -8.51
CA VAL A 2 8.08 3.86 -9.82
C VAL A 2 6.74 3.17 -9.68
N SER A 3 5.68 3.83 -10.15
CA SER A 3 4.38 3.18 -10.31
C SER A 3 4.42 2.44 -11.66
N LEU A 4 4.29 1.12 -11.66
CA LEU A 4 4.10 0.38 -12.91
C LEU A 4 2.62 0.51 -13.27
N LEU A 5 2.34 1.39 -14.21
CA LEU A 5 0.99 1.69 -14.69
C LEU A 5 0.79 0.95 -16.01
N ILE A 6 -0.14 -0.01 -16.04
CA ILE A 6 -0.49 -0.75 -17.25
C ILE A 6 -1.86 -0.22 -17.71
N LYS A 7 -1.86 0.60 -18.76
CA LYS A 7 -3.07 0.98 -19.51
C LYS A 7 -3.20 0.03 -20.70
N ASN A 8 -4.42 -0.26 -21.16
CA ASN A 8 -4.64 -1.24 -22.23
C ASN A 8 -4.01 -0.88 -23.60
N ASP A 9 -3.45 0.32 -23.83
CA ASP A 9 -2.94 0.69 -25.17
C ASP A 9 -1.81 1.77 -25.26
N ASP A 10 -1.16 2.25 -24.18
CA ASP A 10 -0.28 3.45 -24.30
C ASP A 10 1.25 3.24 -24.13
N THR A 11 1.97 4.07 -24.90
CA THR A 11 3.44 4.21 -24.97
C THR A 11 4.06 4.83 -23.72
N ARG A 12 5.30 4.42 -23.41
CA ARG A 12 6.15 4.76 -22.25
C ARG A 12 6.14 6.22 -21.76
N ASP A 13 5.88 7.21 -22.63
CA ASP A 13 6.01 8.63 -22.31
C ASP A 13 4.83 9.19 -21.47
N GLU A 14 3.63 8.63 -21.61
CA GLU A 14 2.47 9.06 -20.80
C GLU A 14 2.60 8.64 -19.33
N VAL A 15 3.16 7.44 -19.11
CA VAL A 15 3.42 6.88 -17.77
C VAL A 15 4.39 7.76 -16.98
N MET A 16 5.43 8.30 -17.64
CA MET A 16 6.48 9.08 -16.97
C MET A 16 6.02 10.50 -16.59
N SER A 17 5.11 11.11 -17.36
CA SER A 17 4.55 12.44 -17.06
C SER A 17 3.74 12.45 -15.75
N CYS A 18 2.95 11.39 -15.51
CA CYS A 18 2.14 11.25 -14.29
C CYS A 18 2.99 11.07 -13.02
N ILE A 19 4.17 10.44 -13.11
CA ILE A 19 5.05 10.14 -11.97
C ILE A 19 5.68 11.43 -11.38
N SER A 20 5.94 12.46 -12.20
CA SER A 20 6.68 13.67 -11.76
C SER A 20 5.90 14.60 -10.82
N LYS A 21 4.55 14.52 -10.77
CA LYS A 21 3.68 15.49 -10.09
C LYS A 21 3.25 15.09 -8.67
N ILE A 22 3.80 14.00 -8.13
CA ILE A 22 3.30 13.36 -6.90
C ILE A 22 4.32 13.55 -5.77
N TYR A 23 4.30 14.72 -5.11
CA TYR A 23 5.00 14.94 -3.85
C TYR A 23 4.03 15.57 -2.83
N HIS A 24 3.94 14.94 -1.64
CA HIS A 24 3.26 15.36 -0.39
C HIS A 24 1.89 14.78 0.04
N HIS A 25 1.16 13.94 -0.72
CA HIS A 25 -0.04 13.23 -0.19
C HIS A 25 -0.22 11.79 -0.73
N ARG A 26 0.73 10.90 -0.44
CA ARG A 26 0.95 9.60 -1.10
C ARG A 26 -0.32 8.72 -1.28
N ILE A 27 -1.11 8.53 -0.23
CA ILE A 27 -2.35 7.70 -0.23
C ILE A 27 -3.43 8.23 -1.19
N LEU A 28 -3.51 9.55 -1.41
CA LEU A 28 -4.56 10.17 -2.24
C LEU A 28 -4.19 10.29 -3.71
N TYR A 29 -2.90 10.29 -4.05
CA TYR A 29 -2.47 10.47 -5.43
C TYR A 29 -2.71 9.23 -6.29
N ILE A 30 -2.68 8.03 -5.71
CA ILE A 30 -2.99 6.81 -6.44
C ILE A 30 -4.41 6.82 -7.03
N LEU A 31 -5.34 7.54 -6.39
CA LEU A 31 -6.70 7.69 -6.90
C LEU A 31 -6.78 8.52 -8.19
N LYS A 32 -5.79 9.37 -8.48
CA LYS A 32 -5.78 10.15 -9.73
C LYS A 32 -5.65 9.28 -10.97
N PHE A 33 -5.03 8.11 -10.84
CA PHE A 33 -4.95 7.14 -11.94
C PHE A 33 -6.32 6.60 -12.34
N LEU A 34 -7.32 6.62 -11.44
CA LEU A 34 -8.70 6.29 -11.81
C LEU A 34 -9.26 7.27 -12.83
N ASP A 35 -8.88 8.56 -12.73
CA ASP A 35 -9.34 9.60 -13.65
C ASP A 35 -8.68 9.47 -15.04
N HIS A 36 -7.63 8.65 -15.15
CA HIS A 36 -6.94 8.31 -16.40
C HIS A 36 -7.41 6.98 -17.01
N GLY A 37 -8.42 6.32 -16.44
CA GLY A 37 -9.01 5.10 -16.98
C GLY A 37 -8.17 3.84 -16.76
N PHE A 38 -7.32 3.80 -15.74
CA PHE A 38 -6.61 2.58 -15.37
C PHE A 38 -7.56 1.61 -14.63
N ASP A 39 -7.73 0.41 -15.17
CA ASP A 39 -8.54 -0.66 -14.55
C ASP A 39 -7.85 -1.28 -13.34
N GLU A 40 -6.52 -1.29 -13.34
CA GLU A 40 -5.69 -1.95 -12.36
C GLU A 40 -4.43 -1.12 -12.11
N ILE A 41 -3.99 -1.10 -10.86
CA ILE A 41 -2.81 -0.36 -10.44
C ILE A 41 -1.93 -1.26 -9.62
N TYR A 42 -0.66 -1.35 -10.02
CA TYR A 42 0.39 -2.04 -9.30
C TYR A 42 1.28 -0.98 -8.64
N TRP A 43 1.22 -0.93 -7.32
CA TRP A 43 2.02 -0.02 -6.51
C TRP A 43 3.31 -0.70 -6.09
N MET A 44 4.44 -0.03 -6.32
CA MET A 44 5.73 -0.49 -5.86
C MET A 44 6.56 0.68 -5.32
N ASP A 45 7.19 0.49 -4.17
CA ASP A 45 8.09 1.49 -3.63
C ASP A 45 9.33 1.66 -4.49
N SER A 46 9.91 2.87 -4.51
CA SER A 46 11.08 3.14 -5.35
C SER A 46 12.37 2.46 -4.93
N ASN A 47 12.43 1.97 -3.70
CA ASN A 47 13.56 1.19 -3.19
C ASN A 47 13.35 -0.32 -3.36
N THR A 48 12.28 -0.76 -4.03
CA THR A 48 12.06 -2.16 -4.37
C THR A 48 12.87 -2.54 -5.60
N ILE A 49 13.65 -3.63 -5.48
CA ILE A 49 14.41 -4.22 -6.58
C ILE A 49 13.72 -5.52 -7.02
N VAL A 50 13.41 -5.61 -8.31
CA VAL A 50 12.76 -6.78 -8.91
C VAL A 50 13.81 -7.65 -9.61
N TYR A 51 14.04 -8.84 -9.06
CA TYR A 51 15.06 -9.79 -9.57
C TYR A 51 14.54 -10.77 -10.62
N ARG A 52 13.21 -10.86 -10.82
CA ARG A 52 12.56 -11.82 -11.73
C ARG A 52 11.38 -11.16 -12.42
N ASP A 53 11.05 -11.66 -13.61
CA ASP A 53 9.85 -11.23 -14.33
C ASP A 53 8.58 -11.51 -13.50
N LEU A 54 7.77 -10.48 -13.30
CA LEU A 54 6.52 -10.52 -12.55
C LEU A 54 5.29 -10.77 -13.43
N THR A 55 5.45 -10.85 -14.76
CA THR A 55 4.34 -10.90 -15.73
C THR A 55 3.29 -11.95 -15.38
N ASN A 56 3.69 -13.17 -15.04
CA ASN A 56 2.75 -14.24 -14.69
C ASN A 56 1.96 -13.91 -13.42
N TYR A 57 2.64 -13.40 -12.39
CA TYR A 57 2.01 -12.98 -11.14
C TYR A 57 1.00 -11.84 -11.36
N LEU A 58 1.38 -10.82 -12.12
CA LEU A 58 0.50 -9.68 -12.43
C LEU A 58 -0.72 -10.14 -13.24
N ARG A 59 -0.53 -11.05 -14.20
CA ARG A 59 -1.64 -11.66 -14.98
C ARG A 59 -2.57 -12.47 -14.09
N GLU A 60 -2.04 -13.29 -13.18
CA GLU A 60 -2.87 -14.05 -12.24
C GLU A 60 -3.76 -13.13 -11.41
N PHE A 61 -3.22 -12.03 -10.87
CA PHE A 61 -4.03 -11.05 -10.16
C PHE A 61 -5.12 -10.44 -11.04
N ARG A 62 -4.74 -10.00 -12.25
CA ARG A 62 -5.66 -9.40 -13.23
C ARG A 62 -6.87 -10.29 -13.51
N TRP A 63 -6.62 -11.55 -13.83
CA TRP A 63 -7.67 -12.53 -14.16
C TRP A 63 -8.39 -13.10 -12.93
N SER A 64 -7.89 -12.85 -11.72
CA SER A 64 -8.55 -13.29 -10.49
C SER A 64 -9.80 -12.46 -10.17
N ASN A 65 -10.65 -12.97 -9.27
CA ASN A 65 -11.75 -12.20 -8.67
C ASN A 65 -11.32 -11.35 -7.45
N LYS A 66 -10.03 -11.28 -7.15
CA LYS A 66 -9.52 -10.50 -6.01
C LYS A 66 -9.53 -9.01 -6.33
N LEU A 67 -9.91 -8.19 -5.36
CA LEU A 67 -9.97 -6.74 -5.50
C LEU A 67 -8.60 -6.08 -5.28
N PHE A 68 -7.79 -6.67 -4.43
CA PHE A 68 -6.45 -6.21 -4.11
C PHE A 68 -5.58 -7.38 -3.67
N TYR A 69 -4.27 -7.18 -3.71
CA TYR A 69 -3.31 -8.07 -3.05
C TYR A 69 -2.31 -7.27 -2.23
N PHE A 70 -1.81 -7.93 -1.20
CA PHE A 70 -0.72 -7.45 -0.36
C PHE A 70 0.29 -8.56 -0.16
N ILE A 71 1.50 -8.17 0.21
CA ILE A 71 2.56 -9.10 0.62
C ILE A 71 2.57 -9.15 2.14
N LEU A 72 2.94 -10.29 2.73
CA LEU A 72 3.13 -10.37 4.16
C LEU A 72 4.36 -9.58 4.59
N ASP A 73 4.23 -8.78 5.64
CA ASP A 73 5.37 -8.10 6.21
C ASP A 73 6.29 -9.06 6.95
N HIS A 74 7.60 -8.82 6.90
CA HIS A 74 8.59 -9.63 7.62
C HIS A 74 8.55 -9.35 9.13
N ILE A 75 8.13 -8.16 9.56
CA ILE A 75 7.90 -7.80 10.97
C ILE A 75 6.74 -8.60 11.57
N MET A 76 5.79 -9.06 10.74
CA MET A 76 4.74 -10.00 11.16
C MET A 76 5.27 -11.40 11.47
N TYR A 77 6.56 -11.68 11.26
CA TYR A 77 7.20 -12.91 11.72
C TYR A 77 7.81 -12.78 13.12
N ASP A 78 7.88 -11.56 13.69
CA ASP A 78 8.25 -11.37 15.09
C ASP A 78 7.07 -11.72 15.99
N SER A 79 7.19 -12.80 16.75
CA SER A 79 6.12 -13.26 17.64
C SER A 79 5.75 -12.24 18.72
N SER A 80 6.72 -11.45 19.21
CA SER A 80 6.46 -10.42 20.21
C SER A 80 5.60 -9.30 19.66
N PHE A 81 5.87 -8.91 18.42
CA PHE A 81 5.08 -7.96 17.65
C PHE A 81 3.67 -8.47 17.42
N VAL A 82 3.53 -9.65 16.82
CA VAL A 82 2.22 -10.24 16.50
C VAL A 82 1.35 -10.39 17.74
N THR A 83 1.93 -10.78 18.87
CA THR A 83 1.20 -10.90 20.14
C THR A 83 0.63 -9.55 20.58
N LYS A 84 1.45 -8.50 20.60
CA LYS A 84 1.01 -7.14 20.96
C LYS A 84 -0.03 -6.59 19.97
N TRP A 85 0.15 -6.86 18.68
CA TRP A 85 -0.75 -6.43 17.62
C TRP A 85 -2.13 -7.08 17.76
N LYS A 86 -2.18 -8.40 17.89
CA LYS A 86 -3.43 -9.16 17.98
C LYS A 86 -4.22 -8.89 19.26
N GLN A 87 -3.57 -8.43 20.33
CA GLN A 87 -4.26 -7.96 21.54
C GLN A 87 -5.09 -6.69 21.30
N GLN A 88 -4.63 -5.81 20.42
CA GLN A 88 -5.31 -4.54 20.11
C GLN A 88 -6.22 -4.65 18.88
N HIS A 89 -5.84 -5.48 17.92
CA HIS A 89 -6.49 -5.63 16.63
C HIS A 89 -6.71 -7.13 16.31
N PRO A 90 -7.72 -7.76 16.94
CA PRO A 90 -8.07 -9.14 16.61
C PRO A 90 -8.43 -9.23 15.12
N ASP A 91 -8.08 -10.34 14.48
CA ASP A 91 -8.40 -10.63 13.08
C ASP A 91 -7.73 -9.77 11.99
N THR A 92 -6.86 -8.82 12.33
CA THR A 92 -6.10 -8.05 11.32
C THR A 92 -4.70 -8.64 11.07
N PHE A 93 -4.16 -8.44 9.88
CA PHE A 93 -2.75 -8.73 9.58
C PHE A 93 -2.12 -7.45 9.05
N ILE A 94 -0.81 -7.29 9.24
CA ILE A 94 -0.11 -6.13 8.72
C ILE A 94 0.54 -6.51 7.39
N PRO A 95 0.07 -5.95 6.27
CA PRO A 95 0.72 -6.16 4.98
C PRO A 95 2.05 -5.41 4.91
N GLN A 96 2.94 -5.85 4.04
CA GLN A 96 4.04 -5.06 3.52
C GLN A 96 3.50 -4.11 2.45
N ALA A 97 3.69 -2.81 2.63
CA ALA A 97 3.19 -1.78 1.72
C ALA A 97 4.09 -1.56 0.48
N CYS A 98 5.26 -2.20 0.41
CA CYS A 98 6.23 -1.93 -0.65
C CYS A 98 5.89 -2.52 -2.03
N PHE A 99 4.97 -3.47 -2.11
CA PHE A 99 4.43 -3.99 -3.37
C PHE A 99 2.98 -4.49 -3.19
N MET A 100 2.06 -3.82 -3.86
CA MET A 100 0.61 -4.02 -3.71
C MET A 100 -0.08 -3.90 -5.07
N GLY A 101 -1.28 -4.45 -5.20
CA GLY A 101 -2.09 -4.23 -6.40
C GLY A 101 -3.55 -4.03 -6.06
N PHE A 102 -4.22 -3.22 -6.88
CA PHE A 102 -5.60 -2.80 -6.67
C PHE A 102 -6.37 -2.79 -7.98
N LYS A 103 -7.62 -3.24 -7.94
CA LYS A 103 -8.60 -3.05 -9.01
C LYS A 103 -9.31 -1.72 -8.81
N SER A 104 -9.50 -0.98 -9.89
CA SER A 104 -10.15 0.34 -9.89
C SER A 104 -11.48 0.35 -9.13
N SER A 105 -12.24 -0.74 -9.24
CA SER A 105 -13.55 -0.96 -8.61
C SER A 105 -13.55 -0.84 -7.08
N CYS A 106 -12.43 -1.12 -6.40
CA CYS A 106 -12.35 -1.04 -4.94
C CYS A 106 -11.60 0.20 -4.43
N MET A 107 -10.82 0.86 -5.29
CA MET A 107 -9.81 1.84 -4.86
C MET A 107 -10.39 3.02 -4.09
N ARG A 108 -11.46 3.67 -4.58
CA ARG A 108 -12.01 4.86 -3.90
C ARG A 108 -12.45 4.54 -2.47
N THR A 109 -13.15 3.41 -2.29
CA THR A 109 -13.58 2.94 -0.97
C THR A 109 -12.39 2.56 -0.10
N PHE A 110 -11.48 1.73 -0.63
CA PHE A 110 -10.32 1.24 0.12
C PHE A 110 -9.42 2.38 0.63
N PHE A 111 -8.96 3.26 -0.26
CA PHE A 111 -8.08 4.37 0.11
C PHE A 111 -8.78 5.43 0.97
N GLY A 112 -10.10 5.57 0.86
CA GLY A 112 -10.90 6.39 1.77
C GLY A 112 -10.88 5.85 3.20
N LEU A 113 -11.12 4.55 3.37
CA LEU A 113 -11.06 3.87 4.67
C LEU A 113 -9.64 3.89 5.26
N TRP A 114 -8.65 3.56 4.45
CA TRP A 114 -7.25 3.56 4.88
C TRP A 114 -6.79 4.95 5.33
N LYS A 115 -7.14 6.01 4.59
CA LYS A 115 -6.84 7.39 5.01
C LYS A 115 -7.44 7.73 6.37
N ASN A 116 -8.67 7.30 6.63
CA ASN A 116 -9.34 7.56 7.91
C ASN A 116 -8.64 6.81 9.05
N ALA A 117 -8.32 5.52 8.84
CA ALA A 117 -7.54 4.74 9.79
C ALA A 117 -6.18 5.40 10.04
N TRP A 118 -5.43 5.71 9.00
CA TRP A 118 -4.11 6.33 9.11
C TRP A 118 -4.15 7.63 9.91
N LYS A 119 -5.13 8.50 9.68
CA LYS A 119 -5.34 9.72 10.47
C LYS A 119 -5.50 9.43 11.96
N MET A 120 -6.28 8.41 12.33
CA MET A 120 -6.42 8.02 13.74
C MET A 120 -5.09 7.60 14.36
N TRP A 121 -4.19 7.00 13.56
CA TRP A 121 -2.87 6.59 14.03
C TRP A 121 -1.86 7.74 14.13
N ILE A 122 -1.97 8.79 13.29
CA ILE A 122 -0.98 9.88 13.23
C ILE A 122 -1.40 11.19 13.91
N GLU A 123 -2.70 11.43 14.14
CA GLU A 123 -3.21 12.68 14.72
C GLU A 123 -3.59 12.49 16.20
N PRO A 124 -3.33 13.50 17.07
CA PRO A 124 -2.57 14.73 16.81
C PRO A 124 -1.06 14.49 16.72
N LYS A 125 -0.57 13.34 17.21
CA LYS A 125 0.79 12.83 17.05
C LYS A 125 0.74 11.32 16.84
N PRO A 126 1.74 10.72 16.14
CA PRO A 126 1.83 9.27 15.97
C PRO A 126 1.68 8.53 17.29
N PHE A 127 0.88 7.46 17.26
CA PHE A 127 0.63 6.56 18.38
C PHE A 127 -0.03 7.18 19.61
N THR A 128 -0.64 8.36 19.47
CA THR A 128 -1.40 8.97 20.58
C THR A 128 -2.69 8.19 20.86
N MET A 129 -3.37 7.75 19.79
CA MET A 129 -4.65 7.04 19.89
C MET A 129 -4.48 5.52 19.98
N TYR A 130 -3.48 4.97 19.29
CA TYR A 130 -3.15 3.55 19.26
C TYR A 130 -1.70 3.38 19.70
N GLN A 131 -1.42 2.45 20.62
CA GLN A 131 -0.06 2.27 21.11
C GLN A 131 0.85 1.74 20.01
N ASP A 132 2.11 2.18 20.03
CA ASP A 132 3.13 1.66 19.13
C ASP A 132 3.26 0.14 19.34
N PRO A 133 2.99 -0.69 18.33
CA PRO A 133 3.11 -2.14 18.46
C PRO A 133 4.58 -2.60 18.56
N ASN A 134 5.54 -1.77 18.14
CA ASN A 134 6.97 -2.03 18.25
C ASN A 134 7.78 -0.78 18.67
N PRO A 135 7.65 -0.33 19.94
CA PRO A 135 8.29 0.91 20.40
C PRO A 135 9.83 0.85 20.39
N ASP A 136 10.41 -0.35 20.42
CA ASP A 136 11.85 -0.57 20.39
C ASP A 136 12.42 -0.46 18.97
N PHE A 137 11.57 -0.52 17.94
CA PHE A 137 11.97 -0.33 16.55
C PHE A 137 11.96 1.16 16.20
N SER A 138 13.16 1.72 15.97
CA SER A 138 13.34 3.14 15.62
C SER A 138 12.58 3.57 14.35
N GLY A 139 12.22 2.61 13.49
CA GLY A 139 11.46 2.85 12.27
C GLY A 139 9.94 2.82 12.45
N SER A 140 9.41 2.54 13.66
CA SER A 140 7.99 2.24 13.84
C SER A 140 7.07 3.39 13.43
N SER A 141 7.48 4.65 13.70
CA SER A 141 6.73 5.84 13.27
C SER A 141 6.70 6.03 11.75
N PHE A 142 7.68 5.48 11.02
CA PHE A 142 7.67 5.47 9.54
C PHE A 142 6.75 4.38 8.99
N CYS A 143 6.50 3.32 9.77
CA CYS A 143 5.60 2.22 9.44
C CYS A 143 4.15 2.45 9.87
N THR A 144 3.81 3.59 10.48
CA THR A 144 2.44 3.87 10.93
C THR A 144 1.40 3.81 9.79
N GLU A 145 1.77 4.20 8.57
CA GLU A 145 0.94 4.03 7.37
C GLU A 145 0.59 2.56 7.11
N GLN A 146 1.54 1.67 7.36
CA GLN A 146 1.41 0.23 7.16
C GLN A 146 0.57 -0.42 8.27
N TYR A 147 0.70 0.03 9.51
CA TYR A 147 -0.14 -0.45 10.61
C TYR A 147 -1.61 -0.03 10.45
N ALA A 148 -1.85 1.09 9.76
CA ALA A 148 -3.20 1.56 9.50
C ALA A 148 -3.92 0.83 8.34
N LEU A 149 -3.24 -0.08 7.63
CA LEU A 149 -3.83 -0.97 6.62
C LEU A 149 -4.64 -2.10 7.27
#